data_AF-A0A1Q6UZ77-F1
#
_entry.id   AF-A0A1Q6UZ77-F1
#
_cell.length_a   1.000
_cell.length_b   1.000
_cell.length_c   1.000
_cell.angle_alpha   90.00
_cell.angle_beta   90.00
_cell.angle_gamma   90.00
#
_symmetry.space_group_name_H-M   'P 1'
#
loop_
_entity.id
_entity.type
_entity.pdbx_description
1 polymer ?
#
loop_
_entity_poly.entity_id
_entity_poly.type
_entity_poly.pdbx_seq_one_letter_code
_entity_poly.pdbx_strand_id
1 'polypeptide(L)'
;MPKAIIDIYNGESSETVFRNAGVDIGRNVLFNIFGEAVSGAVGRVVQRVQGGSNTGKLTIIDGENYSISEMNAAQYMADLGNDVVLRPPVGTRAGGQTSDLLVNGINYDVYTPTTSNPSAIIRAITKKNIQTTGVVLDLSSTTVTVDDLGNILGRVRGAIEKNGGICNINDIVVIPK
;
A
#
# COMPACT_ATOMS: atom_id res chain seq x y z
N MET A 1 20.39 -25.23 7.98
CA MET A 1 21.04 -23.91 8.14
C MET A 1 20.07 -22.87 7.58
N PRO A 2 19.44 -21.99 8.39
CA PRO A 2 18.57 -20.96 7.85
C PRO A 2 19.42 -19.80 7.32
N LYS A 3 19.17 -19.38 6.08
CA LYS A 3 19.80 -18.25 5.40
C LYS A 3 19.17 -16.92 5.87
N ALA A 4 20.01 -15.91 6.01
CA ALA A 4 19.67 -14.58 6.50
C ALA A 4 18.72 -13.82 5.56
N ILE A 5 17.80 -13.08 6.16
CA ILE A 5 16.96 -12.07 5.51
C ILE A 5 17.87 -10.87 5.18
N ILE A 6 17.91 -10.47 3.91
CA ILE A 6 18.69 -9.32 3.43
C ILE A 6 17.79 -8.09 3.59
N ASP A 7 18.12 -7.26 4.58
CA ASP A 7 17.48 -5.96 4.82
C ASP A 7 18.22 -4.89 3.99
N ILE A 8 17.53 -4.22 3.06
CA ILE A 8 18.13 -3.23 2.16
C ILE A 8 18.18 -1.89 2.92
N TYR A 9 19.28 -1.65 3.64
CA TYR A 9 19.62 -0.35 4.21
C TYR A 9 20.54 0.44 3.25
N ASN A 10 20.23 1.73 3.07
CA ASN A 10 20.98 2.70 2.26
C ASN A 10 22.39 2.99 2.81
N GLY A 11 23.30 2.03 2.75
CA GLY A 11 24.75 2.25 2.71
C GLY A 11 25.46 2.83 3.94
N GLU A 12 24.77 3.20 5.03
CA GLU A 12 25.42 3.59 6.28
C GLU A 12 25.29 2.50 7.36
N SER A 13 26.42 2.14 7.97
CA SER A 13 26.47 1.20 9.11
C SER A 13 25.69 1.78 10.28
N SER A 14 24.78 0.98 10.84
CA SER A 14 23.92 1.33 11.97
C SER A 14 24.72 1.84 13.18
N GLU A 15 25.96 1.37 13.39
CA GLU A 15 26.83 1.86 14.46
C GLU A 15 27.19 3.37 14.36
N THR A 16 27.17 3.95 13.16
CA THR A 16 27.63 5.31 12.91
C THR A 16 26.57 6.36 13.26
N VAL A 17 25.30 6.03 13.04
CA VAL A 17 24.16 6.93 13.30
C VAL A 17 24.00 7.19 14.81
N PHE A 18 24.30 6.19 15.66
CA PHE A 18 24.14 6.29 17.11
C PHE A 18 25.26 7.08 17.81
N ARG A 19 26.45 7.19 17.22
CA ARG A 19 27.59 7.90 17.86
C ARG A 19 27.54 9.42 17.69
N ASN A 20 27.02 9.92 16.56
CA ASN A 20 26.99 11.37 16.27
C ASN A 20 25.99 12.17 17.13
N ALA A 21 25.08 11.50 17.84
CA ALA A 21 24.13 12.14 18.75
C ALA A 21 24.63 12.23 20.21
N GLY A 22 25.84 11.73 20.52
CA GLY A 22 26.39 11.74 21.89
C GLY A 22 25.62 10.87 22.91
N VAL A 23 24.80 9.93 22.44
CA VAL A 23 24.00 9.04 23.30
C VAL A 23 24.75 7.73 23.51
N ASP A 24 25.30 7.55 24.71
CA ASP A 24 25.98 6.31 25.12
C ASP A 24 24.92 5.24 25.46
N ILE A 25 24.61 4.34 24.53
CA ILE A 25 23.51 3.38 24.64
C ILE A 25 23.99 1.98 25.06
N GLY A 26 24.37 1.87 26.33
CA GLY A 26 24.38 0.58 27.03
C GLY A 26 23.00 0.21 27.57
N ARG A 27 21.95 0.16 26.73
CA ARG A 27 20.61 -0.42 27.06
C ARG A 27 19.66 -0.33 25.85
N ASN A 28 18.95 -1.42 25.57
CA ASN A 28 17.89 -1.51 24.56
C ASN A 28 16.88 -0.36 24.69
N VAL A 29 16.86 0.54 23.70
CA VAL A 29 15.78 1.51 23.51
C VAL A 29 15.20 1.27 22.12
N LEU A 30 13.95 0.79 22.07
CA LEU A 30 13.14 0.75 20.84
C LEU A 30 12.53 2.13 20.67
N PHE A 31 12.91 2.83 19.61
CA PHE A 31 12.28 4.10 19.24
C PHE A 31 10.98 3.80 18.49
N ASN A 32 9.85 4.22 19.05
CA ASN A 32 8.61 4.39 18.29
C ASN A 32 8.71 5.73 17.54
N ILE A 33 8.28 5.77 16.27
CA ILE A 33 8.43 6.93 15.35
C ILE A 33 7.67 8.19 15.82
N PHE A 34 6.93 8.14 16.93
CA PHE A 34 6.34 9.29 17.59
C PHE A 34 6.92 9.48 19.00
N GLY A 35 8.11 10.10 19.07
CA GLY A 35 8.50 11.09 20.09
C GLY A 35 8.39 10.82 21.60
N GLU A 36 8.02 9.64 22.09
CA GLU A 36 8.00 9.35 23.54
C GLU A 36 8.93 8.19 23.91
N ALA A 37 9.90 8.47 24.78
CA ALA A 37 10.80 7.48 25.34
C ALA A 37 10.06 6.63 26.38
N VAL A 38 9.69 5.40 26.04
CA VAL A 38 9.16 4.43 27.02
C VAL A 38 10.34 3.77 27.72
N SER A 39 10.75 4.34 28.85
CA SER A 39 11.78 3.76 29.72
C SER A 39 11.18 2.71 30.65
N GLY A 40 11.72 1.48 30.57
CA GLY A 40 11.84 0.59 31.72
C GLY A 40 10.74 -0.46 31.92
N ALA A 41 11.03 -1.70 31.55
CA ALA A 41 11.23 -2.82 32.49
C ALA A 41 11.04 -4.16 31.78
N VAL A 42 12.04 -5.02 31.95
CA VAL A 42 12.08 -6.39 31.46
C VAL A 42 11.14 -7.23 32.32
N GLY A 43 10.10 -7.81 31.71
CA GLY A 43 9.21 -8.71 32.42
C GLY A 43 8.02 -9.08 31.55
N ARG A 44 7.97 -10.33 31.10
CA ARG A 44 6.83 -10.95 30.41
C ARG A 44 5.50 -10.46 30.98
N VAL A 45 4.78 -9.66 30.22
CA VAL A 45 3.32 -9.66 30.23
C VAL A 45 2.86 -9.63 28.78
N VAL A 46 2.26 -10.75 28.38
CA VAL A 46 1.39 -10.85 27.21
C VAL A 46 0.13 -10.05 27.56
N GLN A 47 0.21 -8.72 27.53
CA GLN A 47 -0.95 -7.87 27.69
C GLN A 47 -1.34 -7.40 26.30
N ARG A 48 -2.38 -8.04 25.75
CA ARG A 48 -3.22 -7.43 24.72
C ARG A 48 -3.58 -6.04 25.22
N VAL A 49 -2.86 -5.02 24.76
CA VAL A 49 -3.29 -3.63 24.94
C VAL A 49 -4.51 -3.50 24.03
N GLN A 50 -5.68 -3.63 24.64
CA GLN A 50 -6.96 -3.30 24.04
C GLN A 50 -7.03 -1.78 23.90
N GLY A 51 -6.23 -1.24 22.98
CA GLY A 51 -6.28 0.13 22.50
C GLY A 51 -6.35 0.02 20.99
N GLY A 52 -7.56 0.14 20.44
CA GLY A 52 -7.89 -0.19 19.05
C GLY A 52 -7.04 0.59 18.04
N SER A 53 -5.87 0.08 17.74
CA SER A 53 -5.13 0.40 16.53
C SER A 53 -5.49 -0.72 15.58
N ASN A 54 -6.46 -0.48 14.71
CA ASN A 54 -6.73 -1.38 13.58
C ASN A 54 -5.54 -1.30 12.63
N THR A 55 -4.37 -1.84 13.02
CA THR A 55 -3.26 -2.06 12.11
C THR A 55 -3.60 -3.29 11.30
N GLY A 56 -3.77 -3.10 10.00
CA GLY A 56 -4.08 -4.17 9.07
C GLY A 56 -2.91 -5.14 8.95
N LYS A 57 -3.14 -6.26 8.28
CA LYS A 57 -2.10 -7.28 8.05
C LYS A 57 -1.64 -7.24 6.61
N LEU A 58 -0.34 -7.04 6.37
CA LEU A 58 0.27 -7.23 5.05
C LEU A 58 0.88 -8.63 4.94
N THR A 59 0.54 -9.35 3.86
CA THR A 59 1.18 -10.62 3.46
C THR A 59 1.71 -10.47 2.03
N ILE A 60 3.00 -10.73 1.82
CA ILE A 60 3.62 -10.72 0.48
C ILE A 60 3.93 -12.18 0.11
N ILE A 61 3.38 -12.65 -1.00
CA ILE A 61 3.64 -14.01 -1.50
C ILE A 61 4.85 -13.98 -2.42
N ASP A 62 5.86 -14.81 -2.16
CA ASP A 62 6.99 -14.98 -3.08
C ASP A 62 6.52 -15.55 -4.42
N GLY A 63 6.92 -14.92 -5.53
CA GLY A 63 6.54 -15.42 -6.86
C GLY A 63 7.00 -14.59 -8.04
N GLU A 64 7.15 -13.26 -7.92
CA GLU A 64 7.58 -12.35 -8.99
C GLU A 64 8.26 -11.08 -8.42
N ASN A 65 8.87 -10.26 -9.30
CA ASN A 65 9.39 -8.94 -8.96
C ASN A 65 8.23 -7.92 -8.91
N TYR A 66 7.71 -7.64 -7.72
CA TYR A 66 6.74 -6.56 -7.52
C TYR A 66 7.39 -5.20 -7.80
N SER A 67 6.64 -4.32 -8.46
CA SER A 67 7.04 -2.93 -8.62
C SER A 67 7.00 -2.20 -7.28
N ILE A 68 7.77 -1.11 -7.17
CA ILE A 68 7.77 -0.24 -5.99
C ILE A 68 6.35 0.30 -5.70
N SER A 69 5.60 0.63 -6.75
CA SER A 69 4.22 1.13 -6.62
C SER A 69 3.28 0.07 -6.03
N GLU A 70 3.41 -1.20 -6.44
CA GLU A 70 2.60 -2.29 -5.86
C GLU A 70 2.94 -2.56 -4.39
N MET A 71 4.22 -2.51 -4.03
CA MET A 71 4.65 -2.65 -2.64
C MET A 71 4.13 -1.47 -1.78
N ASN A 72 4.25 -0.24 -2.28
CA ASN A 72 3.75 0.94 -1.59
C ASN A 72 2.23 0.91 -1.44
N ALA A 73 1.51 0.48 -2.48
CA ALA A 73 0.06 0.32 -2.44
C ALA A 73 -0.37 -0.74 -1.43
N ALA A 74 0.31 -1.89 -1.39
CA ALA A 74 0.01 -2.94 -0.45
C ALA A 74 0.22 -2.48 1.00
N GLN A 75 1.33 -1.80 1.26
CA GLN A 75 1.65 -1.25 2.58
C GLN A 75 0.64 -0.17 2.99
N TYR A 76 0.35 0.79 2.10
CA TYR A 76 -0.60 1.87 2.37
C TYR A 76 -1.99 1.32 2.74
N MET A 77 -2.47 0.32 2.00
CA MET A 77 -3.75 -0.32 2.30
C MET A 77 -3.75 -1.05 3.65
N ALA A 78 -2.63 -1.67 4.05
CA ALA A 78 -2.49 -2.30 5.35
C ALA A 78 -2.44 -1.27 6.50
N ASP A 79 -1.77 -0.13 6.28
CA ASP A 79 -1.69 0.98 7.23
C ASP A 79 -3.07 1.63 7.47
N LEU A 80 -3.97 1.58 6.48
CA LEU A 80 -5.38 1.95 6.63
C LEU A 80 -6.20 0.94 7.45
N GLY A 81 -5.61 -0.16 7.89
CA GLY A 81 -6.25 -1.16 8.73
C GLY A 81 -6.80 -2.38 8.00
N ASN A 82 -6.45 -2.58 6.72
CA ASN A 82 -6.95 -3.70 5.94
C ASN A 82 -6.04 -4.94 6.01
N ASP A 83 -6.65 -6.12 5.86
CA ASP A 83 -5.92 -7.35 5.60
C ASP A 83 -5.57 -7.42 4.10
N VAL A 84 -4.30 -7.21 3.78
CA VAL A 84 -3.78 -7.11 2.42
C VAL A 84 -2.90 -8.31 2.08
N VAL A 85 -3.14 -8.91 0.92
CA VAL A 85 -2.24 -9.90 0.30
C VAL A 85 -1.77 -9.37 -1.06
N LEU A 86 -0.46 -9.15 -1.17
CA LEU A 86 0.23 -8.91 -2.44
C LEU A 86 0.64 -10.28 -3.02
N ARG A 87 0.17 -10.59 -4.21
CA ARG A 87 0.32 -11.92 -4.83
C ARG A 87 0.68 -11.82 -6.31
N PRO A 88 1.34 -12.84 -6.89
CA PRO A 88 1.52 -12.88 -8.33
C PRO A 88 0.14 -13.00 -9.05
N PRO A 89 0.03 -12.53 -10.30
CA PRO A 89 -1.21 -12.61 -11.07
C PRO A 89 -1.66 -14.07 -11.25
N VAL A 90 -2.94 -14.32 -11.00
CA VAL A 90 -3.54 -15.66 -11.12
C VAL A 90 -4.05 -15.89 -12.54
N GLY A 91 -3.28 -16.64 -13.34
CA GLY A 91 -3.71 -17.14 -14.67
C GLY A 91 -2.62 -17.09 -15.75
N THR A 92 -2.69 -17.99 -16.74
CA THR A 92 -1.91 -17.83 -17.98
C THR A 92 -2.31 -16.50 -18.61
N ARG A 93 -1.33 -15.73 -19.11
CA ARG A 93 -1.46 -14.38 -19.69
C ARG A 93 -2.55 -14.19 -20.78
N ALA A 94 -3.25 -15.25 -21.17
CA ALA A 94 -4.42 -15.26 -22.04
C ALA A 94 -5.76 -15.03 -21.31
N GLY A 95 -5.82 -15.10 -19.97
CA GLY A 95 -7.06 -14.96 -19.17
C GLY A 95 -7.28 -13.59 -18.52
N GLY A 96 -6.29 -12.69 -18.56
CA GLY A 96 -6.50 -11.26 -18.30
C GLY A 96 -6.94 -10.86 -16.88
N GLN A 97 -6.48 -11.56 -15.83
CA GLN A 97 -6.70 -11.14 -14.45
C GLN A 97 -5.36 -10.79 -13.77
N THR A 98 -5.04 -9.50 -13.79
CA THR A 98 -3.88 -8.85 -13.15
C THR A 98 -4.36 -8.17 -11.87
N SER A 99 -4.85 -8.94 -10.90
CA SER A 99 -5.19 -8.37 -9.59
C SER A 99 -3.95 -8.43 -8.72
N ASP A 100 -3.34 -7.26 -8.52
CA ASP A 100 -2.10 -7.09 -7.77
C ASP A 100 -2.33 -7.32 -6.27
N LEU A 101 -3.53 -6.96 -5.77
CA LEU A 101 -3.86 -7.00 -4.35
C LEU A 101 -5.17 -7.74 -4.05
N LEU A 102 -5.18 -8.50 -2.95
CA LEU A 102 -6.40 -8.83 -2.22
C LEU A 102 -6.49 -7.97 -0.97
N VAL A 103 -7.54 -7.16 -0.84
CA VAL A 103 -7.81 -6.32 0.32
C VAL A 103 -9.09 -6.83 0.99
N ASN A 104 -8.98 -7.38 2.21
CA ASN A 104 -10.06 -8.05 2.92
C ASN A 104 -10.77 -9.13 2.07
N GLY A 105 -10.01 -9.81 1.20
CA GLY A 105 -10.53 -10.81 0.26
C GLY A 105 -11.16 -10.25 -1.03
N ILE A 106 -11.19 -8.93 -1.21
CA ILE A 106 -11.69 -8.25 -2.43
C ILE A 106 -10.51 -7.97 -3.36
N ASN A 107 -10.67 -8.20 -4.66
CA ASN A 107 -9.64 -7.88 -5.67
C ASN A 107 -9.51 -6.37 -5.86
N TYR A 108 -8.27 -5.89 -5.74
CA TYR A 108 -7.87 -4.54 -6.10
C TYR A 108 -6.79 -4.59 -7.17
N ASP A 109 -6.87 -3.63 -8.10
CA ASP A 109 -5.81 -3.33 -9.06
C ASP A 109 -5.02 -2.11 -8.60
N VAL A 110 -3.70 -2.13 -8.76
CA VAL A 110 -2.86 -0.94 -8.62
C VAL A 110 -2.80 -0.24 -9.98
N TYR A 111 -2.96 1.09 -9.97
CA TYR A 111 -2.81 1.90 -11.16
C TYR A 111 -1.94 3.12 -10.87
N THR A 112 -0.80 3.19 -11.56
CA THR A 112 0.20 4.26 -11.42
C THR A 112 0.25 5.07 -12.72
N PRO A 113 -0.59 6.11 -12.88
CA PRO A 113 -0.57 6.93 -14.08
C PRO A 113 0.73 7.71 -14.25
N THR A 114 1.17 7.84 -15.50
CA THR A 114 2.26 8.76 -15.90
C THR A 114 1.75 9.97 -16.68
N THR A 115 0.48 9.96 -17.09
CA THR A 115 -0.16 11.08 -17.80
C THR A 115 -0.46 12.23 -16.85
N SER A 116 -0.32 13.47 -17.32
CA SER A 116 -0.72 14.70 -16.61
C SER A 116 -2.19 15.08 -16.80
N ASN A 117 -3.00 14.25 -17.48
CA ASN A 117 -4.40 14.54 -17.79
C ASN A 117 -5.37 13.77 -16.87
N PRO A 118 -6.10 14.45 -15.95
CA PRO A 118 -7.05 13.80 -15.05
C PRO A 118 -8.16 13.02 -15.77
N SER A 119 -8.65 13.52 -16.90
CA SER A 119 -9.70 12.84 -17.69
C SER A 119 -9.18 11.53 -18.30
N ALA A 120 -7.90 11.47 -18.66
CA ALA A 120 -7.28 10.24 -19.15
C ALA A 120 -7.18 9.18 -18.06
N ILE A 121 -6.87 9.59 -16.82
CA ILE A 121 -6.83 8.72 -15.63
C ILE A 121 -8.20 8.12 -15.36
N ILE A 122 -9.26 8.96 -15.31
CA ILE A 122 -10.64 8.50 -15.07
C ILE A 122 -11.08 7.50 -16.16
N ARG A 123 -10.73 7.77 -17.42
CA ARG A 123 -11.03 6.86 -18.53
C ARG A 123 -10.26 5.53 -18.41
N ALA A 124 -9.00 5.56 -17.95
CA ALA A 124 -8.23 4.35 -17.74
C ALA A 124 -8.83 3.48 -16.63
N ILE A 125 -9.23 4.09 -15.51
CA ILE A 125 -9.92 3.39 -14.40
C ILE A 125 -11.25 2.81 -14.87
N THR A 126 -12.04 3.58 -15.64
CA THR A 126 -13.32 3.12 -16.22
C THR A 126 -13.17 1.82 -17.00
N LYS A 127 -12.06 1.62 -17.72
CA LYS A 127 -11.82 0.39 -18.49
C LYS A 127 -11.53 -0.83 -17.62
N LYS A 128 -11.04 -0.64 -16.40
CA LYS A 128 -10.77 -1.71 -15.43
C LYS A 128 -12.06 -2.24 -14.77
N ASN A 129 -13.21 -1.60 -14.98
CA ASN A 129 -14.49 -1.97 -14.37
C ASN A 129 -14.95 -3.42 -14.61
N ILE A 130 -14.48 -4.06 -15.68
CA ILE A 130 -14.81 -5.47 -15.97
C ILE A 130 -13.90 -6.43 -15.17
N GLN A 131 -12.71 -5.96 -14.79
CA GLN A 131 -11.64 -6.79 -14.24
C GLN A 131 -11.56 -6.72 -12.71
N THR A 132 -11.96 -5.61 -12.12
CA THR A 132 -11.71 -5.33 -10.69
C THR A 132 -12.87 -4.64 -9.99
N THR A 133 -12.90 -4.80 -8.67
CA THR A 133 -13.93 -4.22 -7.77
C THR A 133 -13.39 -3.01 -7.02
N GLY A 134 -12.08 -2.93 -6.82
CA GLY A 134 -11.40 -1.81 -6.16
C GLY A 134 -10.16 -1.37 -6.95
N VAL A 135 -9.81 -0.09 -6.83
CA VAL A 135 -8.60 0.46 -7.46
C VAL A 135 -7.78 1.22 -6.45
N VAL A 136 -6.49 0.92 -6.37
CA VAL A 136 -5.52 1.76 -5.69
C VAL A 136 -4.83 2.63 -6.73
N LEU A 137 -5.11 3.94 -6.70
CA LEU A 137 -4.56 4.93 -7.61
C LEU A 137 -3.32 5.57 -6.99
N ASP A 138 -2.14 5.23 -7.48
CA ASP A 138 -0.86 5.79 -7.02
C ASP A 138 -0.43 6.98 -7.87
N LEU A 139 -0.47 8.18 -7.29
CA LEU A 139 -0.14 9.42 -8.00
C LEU A 139 1.36 9.75 -8.06
N SER A 140 2.23 8.91 -7.49
CA SER A 140 3.68 9.13 -7.41
C SER A 140 4.36 9.42 -8.76
N SER A 141 3.81 8.91 -9.87
CA SER A 141 4.43 9.01 -11.20
C SER A 141 3.73 9.98 -12.18
N THR A 142 2.70 10.70 -11.74
CA THR A 142 2.01 11.72 -12.56
C THR A 142 2.35 13.13 -12.07
N THR A 143 1.81 14.18 -12.69
CA THR A 143 1.73 15.54 -12.10
C THR A 143 0.35 15.85 -11.55
N VAL A 144 -0.64 15.00 -11.80
CA VAL A 144 -2.02 15.14 -11.31
C VAL A 144 -2.05 15.02 -9.78
N THR A 145 -2.80 15.89 -9.14
CA THR A 145 -3.03 15.91 -7.70
C THR A 145 -4.38 15.31 -7.33
N VAL A 146 -4.62 15.09 -6.03
CA VAL A 146 -5.93 14.62 -5.53
C VAL A 146 -7.03 15.64 -5.87
N ASP A 147 -6.74 16.93 -5.79
CA ASP A 147 -7.69 18.01 -6.06
C ASP A 147 -8.15 18.03 -7.53
N ASP A 148 -7.24 17.77 -8.47
CA ASP A 148 -7.56 17.67 -9.91
C ASP A 148 -8.55 16.54 -10.23
N LEU A 149 -8.57 15.50 -9.39
CA LEU A 149 -9.43 14.33 -9.54
C LEU A 149 -10.81 14.56 -8.91
N GLY A 150 -10.89 15.33 -7.83
CA GLY A 150 -12.13 15.60 -7.10
C GLY A 150 -12.80 14.30 -6.61
N ASN A 151 -14.13 14.20 -6.70
CA ASN A 151 -14.85 12.95 -6.41
C ASN A 151 -14.64 11.91 -7.53
N ILE A 152 -13.46 11.29 -7.54
CA ILE A 152 -13.05 10.37 -8.60
C ILE A 152 -13.98 9.16 -8.73
N LEU A 153 -14.43 8.57 -7.62
CA LEU A 153 -15.37 7.43 -7.64
C LEU A 153 -16.68 7.82 -8.31
N GLY A 154 -17.25 8.97 -7.96
CA GLY A 154 -18.46 9.49 -8.60
C GLY A 154 -18.28 9.75 -10.10
N ARG A 155 -17.12 10.28 -10.51
CA ARG A 155 -16.80 10.54 -11.92
C ARG A 155 -16.64 9.26 -12.73
N VAL A 156 -15.97 8.25 -12.17
CA VAL A 156 -15.82 6.92 -12.80
C VAL A 156 -17.20 6.25 -12.94
N ARG A 157 -17.99 6.22 -11.86
CA ARG A 157 -19.35 5.66 -11.88
C ARG A 157 -20.22 6.35 -12.94
N GLY A 158 -20.26 7.68 -12.94
CA GLY A 158 -21.02 8.44 -13.93
C GLY A 158 -20.57 8.21 -15.37
N ALA A 159 -19.27 8.00 -15.61
CA ALA A 159 -18.76 7.65 -16.93
C ALA A 159 -19.19 6.25 -17.40
N ILE A 160 -19.25 5.27 -16.49
CA ILE A 160 -19.71 3.91 -16.80
C ILE A 160 -21.22 3.91 -17.09
N GLU A 161 -22.01 4.51 -16.22
CA GLU A 161 -23.48 4.54 -16.31
C GLU A 161 -23.95 5.33 -17.54
N LYS A 162 -23.28 6.43 -17.89
CA LYS A 162 -23.56 7.19 -19.11
C LYS A 162 -23.41 6.35 -20.39
N ASN A 163 -22.56 5.33 -20.36
CA ASN A 163 -22.36 4.39 -21.46
C ASN A 163 -23.25 3.13 -21.33
N GLY A 164 -24.23 3.13 -20.43
CA GLY A 164 -25.14 2.01 -20.20
C GLY A 164 -24.52 0.81 -19.47
N GLY A 165 -23.33 0.98 -18.87
CA GLY A 165 -22.65 -0.06 -18.11
C GLY A 165 -23.10 -0.15 -16.65
N ILE A 166 -22.86 -1.32 -16.04
CA ILE A 166 -23.00 -1.53 -14.59
C ILE A 166 -21.65 -1.25 -13.94
N CYS A 167 -21.61 -0.40 -12.91
CA CYS A 167 -20.40 -0.09 -12.16
C CYS A 167 -20.11 -1.20 -11.15
N ASN A 168 -19.01 -1.92 -11.36
CA ASN A 168 -18.48 -2.93 -10.42
C ASN A 168 -17.40 -2.34 -9.49
N ILE A 169 -16.81 -1.20 -9.88
CA ILE A 169 -15.86 -0.48 -9.02
C ILE A 169 -16.62 0.17 -7.87
N ASN A 170 -16.35 -0.31 -6.66
CA ASN A 170 -17.01 0.14 -5.43
C ASN A 170 -16.11 1.05 -4.59
N ASP A 171 -14.80 0.96 -4.78
CA ASP A 171 -13.83 1.74 -4.04
C ASP A 171 -12.65 2.19 -4.92
N ILE A 172 -12.18 3.42 -4.66
CA ILE A 172 -10.95 3.97 -5.25
C ILE A 172 -10.18 4.63 -4.12
N VAL A 173 -9.07 4.00 -3.71
CA VAL A 173 -8.14 4.56 -2.74
C VAL A 173 -7.05 5.32 -3.49
N VAL A 174 -6.84 6.58 -3.15
CA VAL A 174 -5.81 7.42 -3.77
C VAL A 174 -4.62 7.53 -2.84
N ILE A 175 -3.44 7.17 -3.35
CA ILE A 175 -2.16 7.44 -2.70
C ILE A 175 -1.68 8.79 -3.23
N PRO A 176 -1.58 9.82 -2.36
CA PRO A 176 -1.04 11.11 -2.76
C PRO A 176 0.44 10.99 -3.11
N LYS A 177 0.97 12.04 -3.73
CA LYS A 177 2.41 12.17 -4.00
C LYS A 177 3.22 12.35 -2.73
#